data_AF-A0A7S6WSI8-F1
#
_entry.id   AF-A0A7S6WSI8-F1
#
_cell.length_a   1.000
_cell.length_b   1.000
_cell.length_c   1.000
_cell.angle_alpha   90.00
_cell.angle_beta   90.00
_cell.angle_gamma   90.00
#
_symmetry.space_group_name_H-M   'P 1'
#
loop_
_entity.id
_entity.type
_entity.pdbx_description
1 polymer ?
#
loop_
_entity_poly.entity_id
_entity_poly.type
_entity_poly.pdbx_seq_one_letter_code
_entity_poly.pdbx_strand_id
1 'polypeptide(L)'
;MKELENGRIRYYDNIKIADKYGEMKGMRPVREWDPATGKTRTWMETIDHKGKVRQVRPQENITNGQKIHYRFDENGNYIGTKEGITRNKMSNNKCIK
;
A
#
# COMPACT_ATOMS: atom_id res chain seq x y z
N MET A 1 -10.43 -13.54 -4.46
CA MET A 1 -10.84 -13.41 -3.05
C MET A 1 -10.00 -14.38 -2.24
N LYS A 2 -9.60 -14.03 -1.01
CA LYS A 2 -8.89 -14.91 -0.09
C LYS A 2 -9.41 -14.71 1.32
N GLU A 3 -9.84 -15.78 1.96
CA GLU A 3 -10.15 -15.79 3.38
C GLU A 3 -8.86 -15.95 4.19
N LEU A 4 -8.78 -15.23 5.31
CA LEU A 4 -7.66 -15.27 6.24
C LEU A 4 -8.06 -16.05 7.49
N GLU A 5 -7.08 -16.64 8.17
CA GLU A 5 -7.28 -17.44 9.40
C GLU A 5 -8.01 -16.67 10.51
N ASN A 6 -7.91 -15.34 10.52
CA ASN A 6 -8.62 -14.47 11.47
C ASN A 6 -10.05 -14.11 11.03
N GLY A 7 -10.62 -14.81 10.03
CA GLY A 7 -11.97 -14.59 9.51
C GLY A 7 -12.13 -13.36 8.62
N ARG A 8 -11.05 -12.60 8.35
CA ARG A 8 -11.09 -11.47 7.42
C ARG A 8 -10.96 -11.93 5.98
N ILE A 9 -11.48 -11.12 5.06
CA ILE A 9 -11.50 -11.44 3.63
C ILE A 9 -10.71 -10.39 2.85
N ARG A 10 -9.74 -10.83 2.04
CA ARG A 10 -9.01 -10.00 1.08
C ARG A 10 -9.54 -10.15 -0.34
N TYR A 11 -9.78 -9.01 -0.96
CA TYR A 11 -10.10 -8.86 -2.37
C TYR A 11 -8.90 -8.25 -3.07
N TYR A 12 -8.44 -8.91 -4.12
CA TYR A 12 -7.34 -8.46 -4.95
C TYR A 12 -7.90 -8.07 -6.30
N ASP A 13 -7.62 -6.85 -6.71
CA ASP A 13 -7.96 -6.40 -8.05
C ASP A 13 -6.86 -6.77 -9.05
N ASN A 14 -7.10 -6.48 -10.32
CA ASN A 14 -6.16 -6.68 -11.41
C ASN A 14 -4.85 -5.91 -11.17
N ILE A 15 -3.75 -6.52 -11.61
CA ILE A 15 -2.43 -5.91 -11.55
C ILE A 15 -2.29 -4.93 -12.71
N LYS A 16 -2.04 -3.66 -12.38
CA LYS A 16 -1.51 -2.68 -13.32
C LYS A 16 -0.02 -2.96 -13.50
N ILE A 17 0.35 -3.42 -14.70
CA ILE A 17 1.73 -3.74 -15.06
C ILE A 17 2.59 -2.46 -14.99
N ALA A 18 3.85 -2.60 -14.57
CA ALA A 18 4.79 -1.49 -14.57
C ALA A 18 5.16 -1.09 -16.01
N ASP A 19 5.15 0.21 -16.30
CA ASP A 19 5.46 0.72 -17.64
C ASP A 19 6.95 0.52 -18.02
N LYS A 20 7.83 0.44 -17.02
CA LYS A 20 9.27 0.21 -17.19
C LYS A 20 9.62 -1.18 -16.69
N TYR A 21 10.36 -1.93 -17.51
CA TYR A 21 10.91 -3.22 -17.09
C TYR A 21 11.91 -3.03 -15.96
N GLY A 22 11.79 -3.85 -14.92
CA GLY A 22 12.62 -3.82 -13.73
C GLY A 22 12.25 -4.95 -12.79
N GLU A 23 12.67 -4.87 -11.53
CA GLU A 23 12.38 -5.93 -10.55
C GLU A 23 10.88 -6.08 -10.26
N MET A 24 10.11 -4.98 -10.37
CA MET A 24 8.69 -4.95 -10.04
C MET A 24 7.85 -5.28 -11.28
N LYS A 25 6.94 -6.24 -11.14
CA LYS A 25 5.97 -6.60 -12.18
C LYS A 25 4.88 -5.53 -12.32
N GLY A 26 4.47 -4.93 -11.21
CA GLY A 26 3.40 -3.94 -11.21
C GLY A 26 2.80 -3.72 -9.83
N MET A 27 1.66 -3.04 -9.81
CA MET A 27 0.92 -2.76 -8.59
C MET A 27 -0.55 -3.16 -8.71
N ARG A 28 -1.20 -3.47 -7.60
CA ARG A 28 -2.65 -3.72 -7.54
C ARG A 28 -3.26 -3.11 -6.29
N PRO A 29 -4.52 -2.65 -6.34
CA PRO A 29 -5.29 -2.35 -5.15
C PRO A 29 -5.73 -3.64 -4.44
N VAL A 30 -5.75 -3.57 -3.13
CA VAL A 30 -6.23 -4.63 -2.24
C VAL A 30 -7.21 -4.03 -1.26
N ARG A 31 -8.32 -4.74 -1.05
CA ARG A 31 -9.32 -4.42 -0.03
C ARG A 31 -9.44 -5.58 0.94
N GLU A 32 -9.30 -5.29 2.22
CA GLU A 32 -9.63 -6.22 3.30
C GLU A 32 -10.95 -5.80 3.93
N TRP A 33 -11.82 -6.78 4.14
CA TRP A 33 -13.08 -6.63 4.84
C TRP A 33 -13.07 -7.50 6.09
N ASP A 34 -13.53 -6.93 7.19
CA ASP A 34 -13.73 -7.59 8.47
C ASP A 34 -15.24 -7.84 8.65
N PRO A 35 -15.73 -9.08 8.46
CA PRO A 35 -17.16 -9.39 8.53
C PRO A 35 -17.75 -9.17 9.93
N ALA A 36 -16.95 -9.35 10.98
CA ALA A 36 -17.40 -9.21 12.37
C ALA A 36 -17.71 -7.76 12.75
N THR A 37 -17.00 -6.79 12.15
CA THR A 37 -17.16 -5.36 12.47
C THR A 37 -17.72 -4.52 11.32
N GLY A 38 -17.83 -5.11 10.12
CA GLY A 38 -18.19 -4.40 8.89
C GLY A 38 -17.11 -3.45 8.36
N LYS A 39 -15.96 -3.33 9.03
CA LYS A 39 -14.91 -2.38 8.66
C LYS A 39 -14.15 -2.84 7.43
N THR A 40 -13.75 -1.88 6.59
CA THR A 40 -12.93 -2.12 5.41
C THR A 40 -11.63 -1.34 5.48
N ARG A 41 -10.56 -1.93 4.95
CA ARG A 41 -9.27 -1.27 4.76
C ARG A 41 -8.82 -1.49 3.32
N THR A 42 -8.19 -0.49 2.73
CA THR A 42 -7.61 -0.63 1.39
C THR A 42 -6.18 -0.14 1.35
N TRP A 43 -5.39 -0.75 0.48
CA TRP A 43 -4.00 -0.39 0.24
C TRP A 43 -3.59 -0.76 -1.18
N MET A 44 -2.47 -0.20 -1.63
CA MET A 44 -1.81 -0.63 -2.85
C MET A 44 -0.67 -1.59 -2.50
N GLU A 45 -0.56 -2.68 -3.23
CA GLU A 45 0.60 -3.59 -3.18
C GLU A 45 1.40 -3.46 -4.47
N THR A 46 2.72 -3.27 -4.36
CA THR A 46 3.66 -3.49 -5.47
C THR A 46 4.17 -4.91 -5.37
N ILE A 47 4.13 -5.65 -6.48
CA ILE A 47 4.58 -7.04 -6.55
C ILE A 47 5.72 -7.19 -7.56
N ASP A 48 6.62 -8.12 -7.28
CA ASP A 48 7.68 -8.52 -8.22
C ASP A 48 7.19 -9.58 -9.23
N HIS A 49 8.07 -9.93 -10.16
CA HIS A 49 7.80 -10.96 -11.17
C HIS A 49 7.60 -12.37 -10.59
N LYS A 50 8.07 -12.62 -9.36
CA LYS A 50 7.85 -13.87 -8.61
C LYS A 50 6.53 -13.84 -7.82
N GLY A 51 5.78 -12.75 -7.88
CA GLY A 51 4.51 -12.58 -7.17
C GLY A 51 4.66 -12.23 -5.69
N LYS A 52 5.88 -11.89 -5.22
CA LYS A 52 6.10 -11.46 -3.84
C LYS A 52 5.76 -9.97 -3.70
N VAL A 53 5.19 -9.60 -2.56
CA VAL A 53 4.89 -8.20 -2.22
C VAL A 53 6.18 -7.51 -1.82
N ARG A 54 6.49 -6.40 -2.48
CA ARG A 54 7.71 -5.62 -2.26
C ARG A 54 7.44 -4.28 -1.62
N GLN A 55 6.23 -3.76 -1.78
CA GLN A 55 5.77 -2.56 -1.09
C GLN A 55 4.28 -2.66 -0.74
N VAL A 56 3.91 -2.10 0.42
CA VAL A 56 2.52 -1.89 0.84
C VAL A 56 2.33 -0.42 1.15
N ARG A 57 1.31 0.18 0.53
CA ARG A 57 0.92 1.58 0.75
C ARG A 57 -0.54 1.62 1.22
N PRO A 58 -0.79 1.70 2.54
CA PRO A 58 -2.12 1.91 3.07
C PRO A 58 -2.72 3.23 2.60
N GLN A 59 -4.06 3.33 2.62
CA GLN A 59 -4.71 4.63 2.54
C GLN A 59 -4.29 5.52 3.72
N GLU A 60 -4.24 6.82 3.46
CA GLU A 60 -3.68 7.80 4.41
C GLU A 60 -4.51 7.90 5.70
N ASN A 61 -5.82 7.61 5.66
CA ASN A 61 -6.66 7.52 6.86
C ASN A 61 -6.24 6.39 7.82
N ILE A 62 -5.53 5.36 7.34
CA ILE A 62 -4.99 4.28 8.17
C ILE A 62 -3.68 4.73 8.84
N THR A 63 -2.98 5.70 8.26
CA THR A 63 -1.66 6.18 8.66
C THR A 63 -1.69 7.63 9.15
N ASN A 64 -2.78 8.06 9.80
CA ASN A 64 -2.93 9.41 10.37
C ASN A 64 -2.66 10.55 9.36
N GLY A 65 -3.12 10.39 8.13
CA GLY A 65 -2.92 11.34 7.04
C GLY A 65 -1.54 11.27 6.38
N GLN A 66 -0.70 10.31 6.73
CA GLN A 66 0.67 10.22 6.22
C GLN A 66 0.80 9.30 5.01
N LYS A 67 1.59 9.75 4.04
CA LYS A 67 1.88 9.01 2.81
C LYS A 67 2.98 7.98 3.05
N ILE A 68 2.68 6.84 3.65
CA ILE A 68 3.71 5.83 4.03
C ILE A 68 3.76 4.67 3.02
N HIS A 69 4.98 4.26 2.68
CA HIS A 69 5.26 3.03 1.93
C HIS A 69 6.08 2.07 2.79
N TYR A 70 5.49 0.97 3.25
CA TYR A 70 6.21 -0.13 3.88
C TYR A 70 6.91 -0.96 2.79
N ARG A 71 8.18 -1.30 2.96
CA ARG A 71 8.99 -2.00 1.95
C ARG A 71 9.48 -3.34 2.48
N PHE A 72 9.63 -4.28 1.54
CA PHE A 72 10.05 -5.65 1.82
C PHE A 72 11.16 -6.07 0.86
N ASP A 73 12.08 -6.90 1.36
CA ASP A 73 13.11 -7.55 0.53
C ASP A 73 12.52 -8.69 -0.31
N GLU A 74 13.37 -9.37 -1.09
CA GLU A 74 12.94 -10.48 -1.97
C GLU A 74 12.52 -11.75 -1.22
N ASN A 75 12.80 -11.81 0.07
CA ASN A 75 12.39 -12.90 0.96
C ASN A 75 11.08 -12.56 1.69
N GLY A 76 10.61 -11.31 1.58
CA GLY A 76 9.42 -10.82 2.27
C GLY A 76 9.71 -10.23 3.64
N ASN A 77 10.99 -10.04 4.00
CA ASN A 77 11.36 -9.40 5.26
C ASN A 77 11.14 -7.89 5.14
N TYR A 78 10.63 -7.29 6.21
CA TYR A 78 10.44 -5.84 6.28
C TYR A 78 11.79 -5.11 6.34
N ILE A 79 12.01 -4.14 5.45
CA ILE A 79 13.26 -3.37 5.33
C ILE A 79 13.08 -1.86 5.60
N GLY A 80 11.97 -1.50 6.25
CA GLY A 80 11.69 -0.12 6.64
C GLY A 80 10.65 0.58 5.79
N THR A 81 10.29 1.79 6.21
CA THR A 81 9.32 2.65 5.55
C THR A 81 10.02 3.68 4.67
N LYS A 82 9.31 4.15 3.65
CA LYS A 82 9.60 5.40 2.95
C LYS A 82 8.42 6.34 3.16
N GLU A 83 8.64 7.41 3.92
CA GLU A 83 7.67 8.49 4.06
C GLU A 83 7.65 9.35 2.80
N GLY A 84 6.47 9.67 2.30
CA GLY A 84 6.25 10.77 1.39
C GLY A 84 5.81 12.01 2.17
N ILE A 85 6.30 13.18 1.77
CA ILE A 85 5.83 14.46 2.33
C ILE A 85 4.33 14.57 2.06
N THR A 86 3.54 14.83 3.11
CA THR A 86 2.09 15.03 3.01
C THR A 86 1.78 16.34 2.27
N ARG A 87 0.69 16.37 1.49
CA ARG A 87 0.22 17.58 0.79
C ARG A 87 -0.07 18.75 1.74
N ASN A 88 -0.36 18.48 3.03
CA ASN A 88 -0.62 19.53 4.02
C ASN A 88 0.61 20.36 4.41
N LYS A 89 1.83 19.94 4.07
CA LYS A 89 3.03 20.77 4.31
C LYS A 89 3.21 21.89 3.27
N MET A 90 2.49 21.85 2.13
CA MET A 90 2.53 22.94 1.13
C MET A 90 1.64 24.15 1.48
N SER A 91 0.74 24.06 2.47
CA SER A 91 -0.14 25.19 2.83
C SER A 91 0.51 26.26 3.71
N ASN A 92 1.68 26.01 4.31
CA ASN A 92 2.34 26.96 5.22
C ASN A 92 3.50 27.76 4.57
N ASN A 93 3.77 27.59 3.27
CA ASN A 93 4.68 28.46 2.52
C ASN A 93 3.90 29.45 1.63
N LYS A 94 2.82 30.05 2.13
CA LYS A 94 2.21 31.21 1.49
C LYS A 94 2.94 32.46 1.99
N CYS A 95 3.85 32.94 1.14
CA CYS A 95 4.51 34.24 1.13
C CYS A 95 4.16 35.17 2.30
N ILE A 96 5.11 35.35 3.22
CA ILE A 96 5.26 36.63 3.90
C ILE A 96 5.95 37.54 2.88
N LYS A 97 5.17 38.44 2.27
CA LYS A 97 5.70 39.60 1.53
C LYS A 97 6.16 40.65 2.54
#